data_AF-A0A520Z8V7-F1
#
_entry.id   AF-A0A520Z8V7-F1
#
_cell.length_a   1.000
_cell.length_b   1.000
_cell.length_c   1.000
_cell.angle_alpha   90.00
_cell.angle_beta   90.00
_cell.angle_gamma   90.00
#
_symmetry.space_group_name_H-M   'P 1'
#
loop_
_entity.id
_entity.type
_entity.pdbx_description
1 polymer ?
#
loop_
_entity_poly.entity_id
_entity_poly.type
_entity_poly.pdbx_seq_one_letter_code
_entity_poly.pdbx_strand_id
1 'polypeptide(L)' 'ITGAEDFSFFQKEVPGLYFFLGGKPVDVPQSEAAPHHTPDFFIDESGMLLGVKTFVQLTFDYLGS' A
#
# COMPACT_ATOMS: atom_id res chain seq x y z
N ILE A 1 -10.86 -2.58 7.98
CA ILE A 1 -9.68 -3.40 7.63
C ILE A 1 -9.48 -4.40 8.75
N THR A 2 -9.61 -5.68 8.44
CA THR A 2 -9.29 -6.78 9.35
C THR A 2 -8.55 -7.81 8.51
N GLY A 3 -7.22 -7.80 8.60
CA GLY A 3 -6.32 -8.77 7.99
C GLY A 3 -5.13 -8.91 8.93
N ALA A 4 -4.72 -10.15 9.20
CA ALA A 4 -3.46 -10.38 9.89
C ALA A 4 -2.32 -10.00 8.93
N GLU A 5 -1.40 -9.16 9.38
CA GLU A 5 -0.24 -8.70 8.62
C GLU A 5 1.00 -8.95 9.49
N ASP A 6 1.93 -9.76 8.99
CA ASP A 6 3.12 -10.16 9.73
C ASP A 6 4.20 -9.08 9.72
N PHE A 7 4.05 -8.02 8.91
CA PHE A 7 4.91 -6.83 8.98
C PHE A 7 5.02 -6.24 10.40
N SER A 8 3.96 -6.41 11.21
CA SER A 8 3.93 -6.00 12.62
C SER A 8 5.05 -6.61 13.48
N PHE A 9 5.65 -7.74 13.08
CA PHE A 9 6.80 -8.32 13.78
C PHE A 9 8.08 -7.47 13.61
N PHE A 10 8.30 -6.82 12.46
CA PHE A 10 9.43 -5.90 12.29
C PHE A 10 9.33 -4.70 13.23
N GLN A 11 8.10 -4.22 13.45
CA GLN A 11 7.83 -3.08 14.34
C GLN A 11 8.04 -3.39 15.84
N LYS A 12 8.28 -4.66 16.20
CA LYS A 12 8.70 -5.04 17.56
C LYS A 12 10.19 -4.81 17.80
N GLU A 13 10.99 -4.82 16.74
CA GLU A 13 12.46 -4.75 16.82
C GLU A 13 12.98 -3.33 16.57
N VAL A 14 12.34 -2.58 15.66
CA VAL A 14 12.73 -1.21 15.30
C VAL A 14 11.48 -0.35 15.02
N PRO A 15 11.56 1.00 15.16
CA PRO A 15 10.48 1.87 14.71
C PRO A 15 10.17 1.63 13.23
N GLY A 16 8.91 1.37 12.91
CA GLY A 16 8.48 1.10 11.54
C GLY A 16 7.17 1.78 11.17
N LEU A 17 6.99 2.01 9.88
CA LEU A 17 5.81 2.62 9.27
C LEU A 17 5.19 1.61 8.29
N TYR A 18 3.88 1.39 8.43
CA TYR A 18 3.08 0.65 7.47
C TYR A 18 1.94 1.55 7.01
N PHE A 19 1.71 1.62 5.70
CA PHE A 19 0.66 2.45 5.11
C PHE A 19 0.07 1.78 3.88
N PHE A 20 -1.11 2.24 3.47
CA PHE A 20 -1.79 1.73 2.28
C PHE A 20 -1.57 2.66 1.10
N LEU A 21 -1.24 2.07 -0.05
CA LEU A 21 -1.29 2.74 -1.34
C LEU A 21 -2.60 2.37 -2.04
N GLY A 22 -3.33 3.37 -2.54
CA GLY A 22 -4.54 3.12 -3.31
C GLY A 22 -4.24 2.36 -4.60
N GLY A 23 -4.94 1.26 -4.83
CA GLY A 23 -4.79 0.43 -6.03
C GLY A 23 -6.09 0.18 -6.81
N LYS A 24 -7.25 0.65 -6.34
CA LYS A 24 -8.49 0.55 -7.10
C LYS A 24 -8.47 1.52 -8.30
N PRO A 25 -9.18 1.23 -9.40
CA PRO A 25 -9.46 2.23 -10.42
C PRO A 25 -10.08 3.50 -9.82
N VAL A 26 -9.65 4.65 -10.32
CA VAL A 26 -10.03 5.97 -9.78
C VAL A 26 -11.53 6.25 -9.87
N ASP A 27 -12.16 5.76 -10.93
CA ASP A 27 -13.57 5.94 -11.28
C ASP A 27 -14.52 4.92 -10.61
N VAL A 28 -13.98 3.83 -10.04
CA VAL A 28 -14.79 2.82 -9.34
C VAL A 28 -15.09 3.26 -7.90
N PRO A 29 -16.36 3.33 -7.47
CA PRO A 29 -16.71 3.61 -6.07
C PRO A 29 -16.12 2.56 -5.12
N GLN A 30 -15.74 2.98 -3.91
CA GLN A 30 -15.14 2.05 -2.93
C GLN A 30 -16.07 0.88 -2.57
N SER A 31 -17.39 1.10 -2.55
CA SER A 31 -18.39 0.06 -2.29
C SER A 31 -18.48 -1.01 -3.37
N GLU A 32 -17.95 -0.75 -4.55
CA GLU A 32 -17.99 -1.63 -5.73
C GLU A 32 -16.63 -2.27 -6.02
N ALA A 33 -15.56 -1.81 -5.35
CA ALA A 33 -14.24 -2.40 -5.49
C ALA A 33 -14.19 -3.78 -4.81
N ALA A 34 -13.91 -4.82 -5.60
CA ALA A 34 -13.74 -6.18 -5.09
C ALA A 34 -12.57 -6.24 -4.08
N PRO A 35 -12.74 -6.90 -2.93
CA PRO A 35 -11.71 -6.93 -1.90
C PRO A 35 -10.55 -7.85 -2.28
N HIS A 36 -9.41 -7.67 -1.61
CA HIS A 36 -8.29 -8.62 -1.67
C HIS A 36 -8.78 -10.06 -1.40
N HIS A 37 -8.16 -11.03 -2.08
CA HIS A 37 -8.50 -12.46 -2.02
C HIS A 37 -9.86 -12.86 -2.63
N THR A 38 -10.38 -12.08 -3.59
CA THR A 38 -11.54 -12.46 -4.40
C THR A 38 -11.14 -12.66 -5.88
N PRO A 39 -11.88 -13.47 -6.66
CA PRO A 39 -11.57 -13.70 -8.07
C PRO A 39 -11.70 -12.43 -8.93
N ASP A 40 -12.52 -11.49 -8.50
CA ASP A 40 -12.77 -10.22 -9.20
C ASP A 40 -11.83 -9.09 -8.77
N PHE A 41 -10.86 -9.39 -7.89
CA PHE A 41 -9.88 -8.41 -7.44
C PHE A 41 -9.09 -7.86 -8.63
N PHE A 42 -9.05 -6.53 -8.72
CA PHE A 42 -8.40 -5.82 -9.81
C PHE A 42 -7.57 -4.65 -9.27
N ILE A 43 -6.38 -4.45 -9.85
CA ILE A 43 -5.48 -3.36 -9.52
C ILE A 43 -5.35 -2.44 -10.73
N ASP A 44 -5.50 -1.13 -10.52
CA ASP A 44 -5.08 -0.10 -11.45
C ASP A 44 -3.55 0.02 -11.43
N GLU A 45 -2.89 -0.53 -12.44
CA GLU A 45 -1.43 -0.59 -12.54
C GLU A 45 -0.77 0.79 -12.61
N SER A 46 -1.51 1.86 -12.91
CA SER A 46 -0.96 3.23 -12.84
C SER A 46 -0.48 3.59 -11.43
N GLY A 47 -1.03 2.95 -10.39
CA GLY A 47 -0.58 3.08 -9.00
C GLY A 47 0.81 2.53 -8.73
N MET A 48 1.34 1.63 -9.57
CA MET A 48 2.68 1.04 -9.36
C MET A 48 3.79 2.10 -9.43
N LEU A 49 3.71 3.01 -10.39
CA LEU A 49 4.68 4.11 -10.49
C LEU A 49 4.60 5.05 -9.28
N LEU A 50 3.39 5.32 -8.79
CA LEU A 50 3.20 6.09 -7.55
C LEU A 50 3.85 5.37 -6.36
N GLY A 51 3.66 4.05 -6.23
CA GLY A 51 4.27 3.25 -5.16
C GLY A 51 5.79 3.33 -5.14
N VAL A 52 6.45 3.19 -6.30
CA VAL A 52 7.91 3.33 -6.41
C VAL A 52 8.36 4.74 -6.03
N LYS A 53 7.68 5.78 -6.54
CA LYS A 53 8.00 7.18 -6.19
C LYS A 53 7.84 7.44 -4.69
N THR A 54 6.77 6.95 -4.08
CA THR A 54 6.53 7.09 -2.64
C THR A 54 7.63 6.39 -1.83
N PHE A 55 7.99 5.15 -2.18
CA PHE A 55 9.07 4.42 -1.48
C PHE A 55 10.42 5.15 -1.58
N VAL A 56 10.79 5.61 -2.78
CA VAL A 56 12.04 6.33 -3.01
C VAL A 56 12.05 7.67 -2.27
N GLN A 57 10.94 8.43 -2.33
CA GLN A 57 10.86 9.71 -1.64
C GLN A 57 10.94 9.55 -0.12
N LEU A 58 10.21 8.58 0.46
CA LEU A 58 10.28 8.27 1.89
C LEU A 58 11.71 7.89 2.32
N THR A 59 12.43 7.20 1.44
CA THR A 59 13.84 6.84 1.68
C THR A 59 14.73 8.08 1.71
N PHE A 60 14.59 9.00 0.75
CA PHE A 60 15.36 10.25 0.73
C PHE A 60 15.03 11.15 1.94
N ASP A 61 13.74 11.30 2.25
CA ASP A 61 13.29 12.09 3.39
C ASP A 61 13.84 11.53 4.71
N TYR A 62 13.84 10.20 4.89
CA TYR A 62 14.36 9.55 6.09
C TYR A 62 15.89 9.61 6.20
N LEU A 63 16.61 9.46 5.09
CA LEU A 63 18.08 9.49 5.05
C LEU A 63 18.65 10.92 4.96
N GLY A 64 17.80 11.94 4.83
CA GLY A 64 18.18 13.36 4.81
C GLY A 64 18.90 13.80 3.53
N SER A 65 18.52 13.22 2.38
CA SER A 65 19.09 13.53 1.06
C SER A 65 18.20 14.42 0.22
#